data_AF-A0A6J7V169-F1
#
_entry.id   AF-A0A6J7V169-F1
#
_cell.length_a   1.000
_cell.length_b   1.000
_cell.length_c   1.000
_cell.angle_alpha   90.00
_cell.angle_beta   90.00
_cell.angle_gamma   90.00
#
_symmetry.space_group_name_H-M   'P 1'
#
loop_
_entity.id
_entity.type
_entity.pdbx_description
1 polymer ?
#
loop_
_entity_poly.entity_id
_entity_poly.type
_entity_poly.pdbx_seq_one_letter_code
_entity_poly.pdbx_strand_id
1 'polypeptide(L)'
;MKSLTAKTAIALATILLLAGCSAASTKSSTSTPSPSATNPYGGGFTVDPPKATDVVLTVSGTSSHAYTMGELTALSTKTINIFEPFLKTRQSFAVVPMSTLLNKAGLAGDQKIETLALNDYAFVDTAAHFIDNNAYLAIGRNGADIPMDQGGPIRIVFEDSSPYAKNLDAWNWSLKAIGINK
;
A
#
# COMPACT_ATOMS: atom_id res chain seq x y z
N MET A 1 -57.11 -31.93 -13.31
CA MET A 1 -58.57 -32.06 -13.13
C MET A 1 -58.90 -31.76 -11.67
N LYS A 2 -59.87 -30.85 -11.50
CA LYS A 2 -60.58 -30.37 -10.30
C LYS A 2 -60.36 -31.10 -8.96
N SER A 3 -60.10 -30.33 -7.90
CA SER A 3 -60.96 -30.30 -6.71
C SER A 3 -60.65 -29.08 -5.83
N LEU A 4 -61.61 -28.16 -5.72
CA LEU A 4 -61.71 -27.17 -4.64
C LEU A 4 -62.47 -27.81 -3.48
N THR A 5 -62.13 -27.47 -2.23
CA THR A 5 -63.16 -27.38 -1.19
C THR A 5 -62.81 -26.26 -0.21
N ALA A 6 -63.64 -25.23 -0.22
CA ALA A 6 -63.62 -24.09 0.68
C ALA A 6 -64.27 -24.44 2.03
N LYS A 7 -63.82 -23.81 3.11
CA LYS A 7 -64.69 -23.49 4.25
C LYS A 7 -64.43 -22.06 4.69
N THR A 8 -65.35 -21.21 4.31
CA THR A 8 -65.56 -19.84 4.77
C THR A 8 -66.12 -19.90 6.20
N ALA A 9 -65.59 -19.06 7.10
CA ALA A 9 -66.32 -18.63 8.29
C ALA A 9 -66.25 -17.10 8.34
N ILE A 10 -67.43 -16.49 8.17
CA ILE A 10 -67.70 -15.05 8.25
C ILE A 10 -68.06 -14.72 9.69
N ALA A 11 -67.41 -13.71 10.27
CA ALA A 11 -67.90 -12.81 11.33
C ALA A 11 -66.74 -11.90 11.72
N LEU A 12 -66.85 -10.61 12.00
CA LEU A 12 -67.94 -9.63 12.02
C LEU A 12 -67.23 -8.27 11.87
N ALA A 13 -67.84 -7.33 11.16
CA ALA A 13 -67.30 -5.98 11.02
C ALA A 13 -67.48 -5.16 12.30
N THR A 14 -66.45 -4.39 12.66
CA THR A 14 -66.58 -3.14 13.42
C THR A 14 -65.58 -2.14 12.88
N ILE A 15 -66.10 -1.10 12.23
CA ILE A 15 -65.37 0.11 11.83
C ILE A 15 -65.43 1.07 13.03
N LEU A 16 -64.28 1.45 13.58
CA LEU A 16 -64.10 2.69 14.33
C LEU A 16 -62.90 3.44 13.75
N LEU A 17 -63.19 4.59 13.13
CA LEU A 17 -62.23 5.62 12.74
C LEU A 17 -62.13 6.63 13.88
N LEU A 18 -60.98 6.75 14.54
CA LEU A 18 -60.57 8.01 15.20
C LEU A 18 -59.04 8.16 15.15
N ALA A 19 -58.63 9.37 14.78
CA ALA A 19 -57.27 9.84 14.61
C ALA A 19 -56.50 9.97 15.95
N GLY A 20 -55.17 9.85 15.92
CA GLY A 20 -54.32 10.37 17.00
C GLY A 20 -52.91 9.78 17.11
N CYS A 21 -51.91 10.64 16.87
CA CYS A 21 -50.54 10.65 17.40
C CYS A 21 -49.57 9.46 17.18
N SER A 22 -48.62 9.73 16.28
CA SER A 22 -47.17 9.43 16.33
C SER A 22 -46.65 8.52 17.46
N ALA A 23 -46.22 7.33 17.08
CA ALA A 23 -45.12 6.62 17.76
C ALA A 23 -44.15 6.11 16.69
N ALA A 24 -43.04 6.82 16.55
CA ALA A 24 -41.96 6.46 15.63
C ALA A 24 -41.42 5.07 16.00
N SER A 25 -41.67 4.09 15.14
CA SER A 25 -40.96 2.81 15.19
C SER A 25 -39.53 3.07 14.72
N THR A 26 -38.62 3.21 15.68
CA THR A 26 -37.18 3.26 15.44
C THR A 26 -36.75 1.93 14.85
N LYS A 27 -36.58 1.90 13.52
CA LYS A 27 -35.88 0.83 12.83
C LYS A 27 -34.49 0.72 13.45
N SER A 28 -34.21 -0.41 14.08
CA SER A 28 -32.87 -0.74 14.57
C SER A 28 -31.95 -0.88 13.35
N SER A 29 -31.27 0.20 13.00
CA SER A 29 -30.19 0.20 12.04
C SER A 29 -29.06 -0.64 12.62
N THR A 30 -28.92 -1.86 12.11
CA THR A 30 -27.69 -2.64 12.28
C THR A 30 -26.61 -1.87 11.52
N SER A 31 -25.76 -1.16 12.23
CA SER A 31 -24.62 -0.47 11.65
C SER A 31 -23.65 -1.52 11.12
N THR A 32 -23.60 -1.67 9.80
CA THR A 32 -22.47 -2.28 9.11
C THR A 32 -21.19 -1.61 9.59
N PRO A 33 -20.16 -2.34 10.05
CA PRO A 33 -18.90 -1.70 10.42
C PRO A 33 -18.36 -0.95 9.19
N SER A 34 -18.21 0.36 9.33
CA SER A 34 -17.46 1.16 8.37
C SER A 34 -16.02 0.64 8.35
N PRO A 35 -15.37 0.46 7.18
CA PRO A 35 -13.94 0.21 7.16
C PRO A 35 -13.27 1.34 7.93
N SER A 36 -12.40 0.99 8.89
CA SER A 36 -11.58 1.98 9.58
C SER A 36 -10.87 2.83 8.53
N ALA A 37 -11.07 4.14 8.56
CA ALA A 37 -10.36 5.12 7.74
C ALA A 37 -8.90 5.30 8.21
N THR A 38 -8.31 4.24 8.76
CA THR A 38 -6.94 4.24 9.27
C THR A 38 -6.02 4.20 8.05
N ASN A 39 -5.17 5.23 7.93
CA ASN A 39 -4.16 5.30 6.90
C ASN A 39 -3.35 3.98 6.90
N PRO A 40 -3.35 3.19 5.81
CA PRO A 40 -2.68 1.89 5.78
C PRO A 40 -1.16 2.02 5.92
N TYR A 41 -0.62 3.22 5.79
CA TYR A 41 0.79 3.57 5.96
C TYR A 41 1.15 3.98 7.40
N GLY A 42 0.19 4.00 8.33
CA GLY A 42 0.44 4.29 9.75
C GLY A 42 0.54 5.78 10.12
N GLY A 43 0.13 6.69 9.23
CA GLY A 43 0.25 8.13 9.40
C GLY A 43 -0.79 8.80 10.31
N GLY A 44 -0.44 10.00 10.81
CA GLY A 44 -1.31 10.90 11.59
C GLY A 44 -0.80 12.34 11.77
N PHE A 45 0.33 12.70 11.13
CA PHE A 45 0.94 14.03 11.19
C PHE A 45 1.70 14.31 9.90
N THR A 46 1.62 15.55 9.41
CA THR A 46 2.31 16.00 8.20
C THR A 46 3.79 16.21 8.49
N VAL A 47 4.66 15.65 7.65
CA VAL A 47 6.11 15.87 7.68
C VAL A 47 6.51 16.46 6.34
N ASP A 48 7.37 17.48 6.36
CA ASP A 48 7.87 18.11 5.14
C ASP A 48 8.65 17.08 4.28
N PRO A 49 8.47 17.11 2.95
CA PRO A 49 9.29 16.27 2.06
C PRO A 49 10.78 16.59 2.19
N PRO A 50 11.67 15.60 1.97
CA PRO A 50 13.11 15.85 1.93
C PRO A 50 13.46 16.80 0.78
N LYS A 51 14.43 17.68 1.00
CA LYS A 51 14.99 18.55 -0.03
C LYS A 51 15.82 17.72 -1.00
N ALA A 52 16.04 18.26 -2.21
CA ALA A 52 16.89 17.62 -3.22
C ALA A 52 18.32 17.30 -2.71
N THR A 53 18.84 18.06 -1.74
CA THR A 53 20.17 17.87 -1.14
C THR A 53 20.19 16.88 0.04
N ASP A 54 19.04 16.44 0.53
CA ASP A 54 18.97 15.60 1.71
C ASP A 54 19.25 14.15 1.33
N VAL A 55 20.14 13.50 2.07
CA VAL A 55 20.42 12.06 1.92
C VAL A 55 19.24 11.27 2.45
N VAL A 56 18.64 10.43 1.60
CA VAL A 56 17.45 9.64 1.92
C VAL A 56 17.67 8.13 1.83
N LEU A 57 18.73 7.69 1.14
CA LEU A 57 19.07 6.28 1.00
C LEU A 57 20.58 6.06 1.13
N THR A 58 20.99 5.06 1.90
CA THR A 58 22.36 4.52 1.83
C THR A 58 22.33 3.09 1.31
N VAL A 59 23.14 2.78 0.29
CA VAL A 59 23.31 1.43 -0.24
C VAL A 59 24.75 0.98 0.03
N SER A 60 24.94 -0.09 0.79
CA SER A 60 26.25 -0.54 1.25
C SER A 60 26.51 -2.01 0.90
N GLY A 61 27.48 -2.24 0.02
CA GLY A 61 28.03 -3.55 -0.31
C GLY A 61 29.55 -3.52 -0.27
N THR A 62 30.21 -3.85 -1.39
CA THR A 62 31.66 -3.68 -1.53
C THR A 62 32.06 -2.21 -1.55
N SER A 63 31.17 -1.34 -2.05
CA SER A 63 31.22 0.12 -1.91
C SER A 63 29.97 0.63 -1.20
N SER A 64 30.09 1.80 -0.57
CA SER A 64 28.97 2.48 0.08
C SER A 64 28.60 3.75 -0.66
N HIS A 65 27.32 3.92 -0.93
CA HIS A 65 26.77 5.06 -1.66
C HIS A 65 25.61 5.68 -0.87
N ALA A 66 25.78 6.93 -0.46
CA ALA A 66 24.71 7.75 0.06
C ALA A 66 24.08 8.52 -1.10
N TYR A 67 22.76 8.43 -1.25
CA TYR A 67 21.99 9.09 -2.29
C TYR A 67 21.12 10.17 -1.69
N THR A 68 21.23 11.36 -2.26
CA THR A 68 20.30 12.45 -2.04
C THR A 68 19.00 12.24 -2.80
N MET A 69 17.93 12.92 -2.37
CA MET A 69 16.65 12.87 -3.08
C MET A 69 16.78 13.35 -4.54
N GLY A 70 17.61 14.37 -4.79
CA GLY A 70 17.90 14.89 -6.12
C GLY A 70 18.63 13.89 -7.02
N GLU A 71 19.61 13.16 -6.47
CA GLU A 71 20.31 12.10 -7.21
C GLU A 71 19.37 10.94 -7.57
N LEU A 72 18.53 10.50 -6.62
CA LEU A 72 17.54 9.45 -6.91
C LEU A 72 16.52 9.89 -7.97
N THR A 73 16.09 11.15 -7.92
CA THR A 73 15.20 11.74 -8.93
C THR A 73 15.87 11.72 -10.31
N ALA A 74 17.15 12.08 -10.40
CA ALA A 74 17.91 12.06 -11.64
C ALA A 74 18.12 10.62 -12.19
N LEU A 75 18.16 9.61 -11.32
CA LEU A 75 18.24 8.20 -11.71
C LEU A 75 16.89 7.60 -12.14
N SER A 76 15.77 8.24 -11.81
CA SER A 76 14.43 7.77 -12.12
C SER A 76 14.06 8.04 -13.57
N THR A 77 14.33 7.07 -14.44
CA THR A 77 14.13 7.18 -15.88
C THR A 77 12.87 6.49 -16.40
N LYS A 78 12.13 5.78 -15.54
CA LYS A 78 10.93 5.02 -15.91
C LYS A 78 9.77 5.37 -14.98
N THR A 79 8.57 5.34 -15.56
CA THR A 79 7.31 5.31 -14.81
C THR A 79 6.65 3.95 -15.01
N ILE A 80 6.20 3.32 -13.93
CA ILE A 80 5.44 2.05 -13.97
C ILE A 80 4.03 2.27 -13.43
N ASN A 81 3.05 1.50 -13.93
CA ASN A 81 1.68 1.51 -13.42
C ASN A 81 1.33 0.11 -12.89
N ILE A 82 1.19 -0.01 -11.58
CA ILE A 82 1.03 -1.29 -10.88
C ILE A 82 -0.22 -1.29 -10.00
N PHE A 83 -0.69 -2.48 -9.63
CA PHE A 83 -1.69 -2.62 -8.59
C PHE A 83 -1.01 -2.53 -7.21
N GLU A 84 -1.30 -1.47 -6.45
CA GLU A 84 -0.78 -1.29 -5.10
C GLU A 84 -1.64 -2.10 -4.12
N PRO A 85 -1.08 -3.13 -3.45
CA PRO A 85 -1.88 -4.15 -2.77
C PRO A 85 -2.49 -3.69 -1.44
N PHE A 86 -2.01 -2.61 -0.86
CA PHE A 86 -2.44 -2.10 0.45
C PHE A 86 -3.63 -1.14 0.31
N LEU A 87 -3.61 -0.29 -0.72
CA LEU A 87 -4.73 0.56 -1.13
C LEU A 87 -5.70 -0.15 -2.08
N LYS A 88 -5.29 -1.29 -2.66
CA LYS A 88 -6.06 -2.05 -3.64
C LYS A 88 -6.45 -1.21 -4.86
N THR A 89 -5.51 -0.40 -5.36
CA THR A 89 -5.75 0.52 -6.47
C THR A 89 -4.56 0.59 -7.42
N ARG A 90 -4.81 1.00 -8.67
CA ARG A 90 -3.76 1.25 -9.65
C ARG A 90 -3.07 2.58 -9.34
N GLN A 91 -1.74 2.55 -9.27
CA GLN A 91 -0.94 3.75 -9.04
C GLN A 91 0.25 3.78 -10.00
N SER A 92 0.57 4.99 -10.43
CA SER A 92 1.75 5.27 -11.23
C SER A 92 2.92 5.65 -10.33
N PHE A 93 4.10 5.07 -10.54
CA PHE A 93 5.29 5.37 -9.76
C PHE A 93 6.45 5.76 -10.68
N ALA A 94 7.12 6.87 -10.35
CA ALA A 94 8.44 7.18 -10.88
C ALA A 94 9.47 6.32 -10.16
N VAL A 95 10.29 5.58 -10.89
CA VAL A 95 11.11 4.50 -10.32
C VAL A 95 12.56 4.50 -10.78
N VAL A 96 13.43 4.07 -9.87
CA VAL A 96 14.80 3.61 -10.13
C VAL A 96 14.83 2.08 -10.09
N PRO A 97 15.37 1.38 -11.11
CA PRO A 97 15.58 -0.06 -11.03
C PRO A 97 16.47 -0.44 -9.85
N MET A 98 16.05 -1.41 -9.03
CA MET A 98 16.84 -1.85 -7.88
C MET A 98 18.21 -2.39 -8.32
N SER A 99 18.28 -3.05 -9.48
CA SER A 99 19.53 -3.52 -10.09
C SER A 99 20.55 -2.41 -10.30
N THR A 100 20.14 -1.19 -10.64
CA THR A 100 21.05 -0.04 -10.79
C THR A 100 21.77 0.27 -9.47
N LEU A 101 21.03 0.28 -8.37
CA LEU A 101 21.54 0.62 -7.04
C LEU A 101 22.42 -0.52 -6.49
N LEU A 102 21.95 -1.76 -6.58
CA LEU A 102 22.67 -2.94 -6.09
C LEU A 102 23.99 -3.15 -6.84
N ASN A 103 23.96 -3.10 -8.19
CA ASN A 103 25.17 -3.25 -8.99
C ASN A 103 26.18 -2.15 -8.69
N LYS A 104 25.72 -0.91 -8.44
CA LYS A 104 26.61 0.21 -8.11
C LYS A 104 27.35 -0.01 -6.79
N ALA A 105 26.68 -0.64 -5.80
CA ALA A 105 27.27 -1.01 -4.51
C ALA A 105 28.02 -2.36 -4.53
N GLY A 106 28.08 -3.03 -5.69
CA GLY A 106 28.68 -4.35 -5.83
C GLY A 106 27.95 -5.47 -5.09
N LEU A 107 26.62 -5.36 -4.99
CA LEU A 107 25.72 -6.37 -4.42
C LEU A 107 25.11 -7.20 -5.56
N ALA A 108 25.29 -8.52 -5.55
CA ALA A 108 24.83 -9.43 -6.60
C ALA A 108 24.60 -10.86 -6.10
N GLY A 109 23.92 -11.67 -6.92
CA GLY A 109 23.75 -13.11 -6.67
C GLY A 109 23.08 -13.41 -5.33
N ASP A 110 23.55 -14.48 -4.68
CA ASP A 110 22.99 -14.99 -3.43
C ASP A 110 23.42 -14.19 -2.18
N GLN A 111 24.05 -13.03 -2.35
CA GLN A 111 24.39 -12.16 -1.22
C GLN A 111 23.12 -11.76 -0.48
N LYS A 112 23.05 -12.09 0.81
CA LYS A 112 21.98 -11.65 1.68
C LYS A 112 22.10 -10.15 1.94
N ILE A 113 21.04 -9.43 1.60
CA ILE A 113 20.90 -8.00 1.82
C ILE A 113 19.64 -7.73 2.65
N GLU A 114 19.72 -6.71 3.48
CA GLU A 114 18.60 -6.17 4.23
C GLU A 114 18.18 -4.84 3.60
N THR A 115 16.87 -4.65 3.57
CA THR A 115 16.23 -3.37 3.32
C THR A 115 15.74 -2.87 4.67
N LEU A 116 16.11 -1.65 5.06
CA LEU A 116 15.81 -1.10 6.38
C LEU A 116 15.06 0.22 6.24
N ALA A 117 13.93 0.32 6.94
CA ALA A 117 13.06 1.49 6.97
C ALA A 117 13.37 2.47 8.10
N LEU A 118 12.81 3.68 8.02
CA LEU A 118 12.91 4.71 9.05
C LEU A 118 12.34 4.26 10.40
N ASN A 119 11.33 3.40 10.42
CA ASN A 119 10.73 2.81 11.63
C ASN A 119 11.44 1.52 12.09
N ASP A 120 12.63 1.25 11.58
CA ASP A 120 13.43 0.04 11.86
C ASP A 120 12.80 -1.28 11.41
N TYR A 121 11.75 -1.24 10.58
CA TYR A 121 11.31 -2.45 9.87
C TYR A 121 12.38 -2.89 8.88
N ALA A 122 12.74 -4.17 8.95
CA ALA A 122 13.75 -4.79 8.11
C ALA A 122 13.20 -6.00 7.37
N PHE A 123 13.56 -6.12 6.09
CA PHE A 123 13.29 -7.31 5.29
C PHE A 123 14.59 -7.79 4.65
N VAL A 124 14.91 -9.07 4.85
CA VAL A 124 16.16 -9.70 4.42
C VAL A 124 15.88 -10.69 3.30
N ASP A 125 16.64 -10.57 2.21
CA ASP A 125 16.57 -11.49 1.08
C ASP A 125 17.89 -11.51 0.29
N THR A 126 17.95 -12.17 -0.86
CA THR A 126 19.13 -12.13 -1.74
C THR A 126 19.06 -10.96 -2.73
N ALA A 127 20.22 -10.43 -3.12
CA ALA A 127 20.32 -9.44 -4.19
C ALA A 127 19.72 -9.98 -5.51
N ALA A 128 19.96 -11.26 -5.83
CA ALA A 128 19.36 -11.94 -6.99
C ALA A 128 17.84 -11.91 -6.95
N HIS A 129 17.21 -12.21 -5.81
CA HIS A 129 15.75 -12.19 -5.72
C HIS A 129 15.18 -10.80 -6.01
N PHE A 130 15.77 -9.71 -5.50
CA PHE A 130 15.29 -8.36 -5.86
C PHE A 130 15.46 -8.06 -7.35
N ILE A 131 16.56 -8.50 -7.96
CA ILE A 131 16.84 -8.27 -9.40
C ILE A 131 15.89 -9.09 -10.27
N ASP A 132 15.80 -10.40 -10.03
CA ASP A 132 15.00 -11.35 -10.82
C ASP A 132 13.49 -11.07 -10.72
N ASN A 133 13.05 -10.48 -9.60
CA ASN A 133 11.67 -10.09 -9.38
C ASN A 133 11.36 -8.65 -9.82
N ASN A 134 12.26 -8.00 -10.57
CA ASN A 134 12.12 -6.63 -11.05
C ASN A 134 11.70 -5.66 -9.94
N ALA A 135 12.43 -5.67 -8.82
CA ALA A 135 12.21 -4.70 -7.77
C ALA A 135 12.59 -3.29 -8.24
N TYR A 136 11.83 -2.31 -7.77
CA TYR A 136 12.06 -0.89 -8.04
C TYR A 136 12.06 -0.09 -6.75
N LEU A 137 12.91 0.94 -6.70
CA LEU A 137 12.78 2.01 -5.74
C LEU A 137 11.85 3.07 -6.32
N ALA A 138 10.65 3.20 -5.77
CA ALA A 138 9.75 4.29 -6.09
C ALA A 138 10.20 5.57 -5.39
N ILE A 139 10.29 6.66 -6.16
CA ILE A 139 10.72 7.98 -5.69
C ILE A 139 9.62 9.05 -5.86
N GLY A 140 8.53 8.69 -6.53
CA GLY A 140 7.34 9.54 -6.71
C GLY A 140 6.13 8.68 -7.04
N ARG A 141 4.94 9.20 -6.76
CA ARG A 141 3.66 8.52 -6.99
C ARG A 141 2.63 9.47 -7.59
N ASN A 142 2.02 9.05 -8.70
CA ASN A 142 1.01 9.81 -9.45
C ASN A 142 1.48 11.23 -9.84
N GLY A 143 2.77 11.38 -10.17
CA GLY A 143 3.36 12.65 -10.61
C GLY A 143 3.74 13.63 -9.48
N ALA A 144 3.64 13.20 -8.22
CA ALA A 144 4.05 13.99 -7.05
C ALA A 144 4.97 13.16 -6.13
N ASP A 145 5.56 13.82 -5.14
CA ASP A 145 6.35 13.16 -4.08
C ASP A 145 5.48 12.15 -3.32
N ILE A 146 6.11 11.09 -2.80
CA ILE A 146 5.44 10.15 -1.90
C ILE A 146 5.42 10.78 -0.50
N PRO A 147 4.25 11.08 0.08
CA PRO A 147 4.20 11.67 1.41
C PRO A 147 4.83 10.75 2.46
N MET A 148 5.51 11.34 3.44
CA MET A 148 6.18 10.60 4.53
C MET A 148 5.20 9.72 5.31
N ASP A 149 4.00 10.24 5.55
CA ASP A 149 2.91 9.54 6.23
C ASP A 149 2.21 8.51 5.31
N GLN A 150 2.65 8.36 4.06
CA GLN A 150 2.10 7.44 3.07
C GLN A 150 3.15 6.46 2.50
N GLY A 151 4.13 6.12 3.33
CA GLY A 151 5.22 5.20 3.02
C GLY A 151 6.35 5.83 2.21
N GLY A 152 6.42 7.16 2.16
CA GLY A 152 7.49 7.94 1.55
C GLY A 152 8.71 8.15 2.48
N PRO A 153 9.75 8.83 1.99
CA PRO A 153 9.81 9.53 0.70
C PRO A 153 10.13 8.58 -0.46
N ILE A 154 10.68 7.41 -0.13
CA ILE A 154 11.02 6.33 -1.06
C ILE A 154 10.55 4.99 -0.49
N ARG A 155 10.22 4.06 -1.38
CA ARG A 155 9.77 2.71 -1.01
C ARG A 155 10.02 1.69 -2.11
N ILE A 156 10.02 0.42 -1.74
CA ILE A 156 10.12 -0.68 -2.70
C ILE A 156 8.75 -0.97 -3.29
N VAL A 157 8.71 -1.18 -4.62
CA VAL A 157 7.54 -1.61 -5.37
C VAL A 157 7.94 -2.66 -6.41
N PHE A 158 6.97 -3.46 -6.87
CA PHE A 158 7.19 -4.54 -7.84
C PHE A 158 6.16 -4.44 -8.97
N GLU A 159 6.55 -4.85 -10.18
CA GLU A 159 5.61 -5.01 -11.29
C GLU A 159 4.59 -6.12 -11.00
N ASP A 160 3.37 -6.00 -11.54
CA ASP A 160 2.27 -6.96 -11.31
C ASP A 160 2.63 -8.43 -11.64
N SER A 161 3.49 -8.62 -12.64
CA SER A 161 3.94 -9.95 -13.11
C SER A 161 4.92 -10.61 -12.13
N SER A 162 5.51 -9.84 -11.22
CA SER A 162 6.47 -10.31 -10.24
C SER A 162 5.79 -11.18 -9.18
N PRO A 163 6.32 -12.36 -8.85
CA PRO A 163 5.92 -13.09 -7.65
C PRO A 163 5.98 -12.24 -6.37
N TYR A 164 6.91 -11.26 -6.30
CA TYR A 164 7.06 -10.37 -5.16
C TYR A 164 5.95 -9.32 -5.05
N ALA A 165 5.13 -9.12 -6.09
CA ALA A 165 3.91 -8.34 -5.96
C ALA A 165 2.95 -8.91 -4.90
N LYS A 166 3.07 -10.20 -4.57
CA LYS A 166 2.29 -10.88 -3.52
C LYS A 166 3.06 -11.06 -2.21
N ASN A 167 4.37 -10.82 -2.20
CA ASN A 167 5.20 -10.86 -1.00
C ASN A 167 5.16 -9.48 -0.32
N LEU A 168 4.10 -9.23 0.47
CA LEU A 168 3.85 -7.91 1.05
C LEU A 168 4.96 -7.44 1.99
N ASP A 169 5.70 -8.36 2.62
CA ASP A 169 6.82 -8.05 3.52
C ASP A 169 8.00 -7.39 2.78
N ALA A 170 8.15 -7.67 1.49
CA ALA A 170 9.21 -7.11 0.65
C ALA A 170 8.91 -5.69 0.14
N TRP A 171 7.68 -5.19 0.29
CA TRP A 171 7.27 -3.83 -0.08
C TRP A 171 7.69 -2.83 0.99
N ASN A 172 8.99 -2.80 1.32
CA ASN A 172 9.49 -2.01 2.43
C ASN A 172 9.27 -0.50 2.17
N TRP A 173 8.58 0.17 3.10
CA TRP A 173 8.18 1.58 3.01
C TRP A 173 9.13 2.47 3.79
N SER A 174 9.19 3.75 3.40
CA SER A 174 10.02 4.73 4.10
C SER A 174 11.46 4.25 4.26
N LEU A 175 12.03 3.76 3.17
CA LEU A 175 13.34 3.09 3.16
C LEU A 175 14.45 4.10 3.52
N LYS A 176 15.42 3.68 4.33
CA LYS A 176 16.63 4.47 4.66
C LYS A 176 17.94 3.79 4.25
N ALA A 177 17.97 2.46 4.21
CA ALA A 177 19.19 1.72 3.87
C ALA A 177 18.93 0.41 3.14
N ILE A 178 19.91 0.00 2.33
CA ILE A 178 20.03 -1.34 1.76
C ILE A 178 21.47 -1.81 1.96
N GLY A 179 21.69 -3.03 2.45
CA GLY A 179 23.07 -3.53 2.52
C GLY A 179 23.21 -4.89 3.19
N ILE A 180 24.45 -5.33 3.35
CA ILE A 180 24.75 -6.60 4.03
C ILE A 180 24.53 -6.41 5.53
N ASN A 181 23.78 -7.33 6.16
CA ASN A 181 23.65 -7.38 7.61
C ASN A 181 25.02 -7.47 8.26
N LYS A 182 25.31 -6.51 9.15
CA LYS A 182 26.48 -6.55 10.02
C LYS A 182 26.23 -7.45 11.21
#